data_AF-A0A6V7L9Y7-F1
#
_entry.id   AF-A0A6V7L9Y7-F1
#
_cell.length_a   1.000
_cell.length_b   1.000
_cell.length_c   1.000
_cell.angle_alpha   90.00
_cell.angle_beta   90.00
_cell.angle_gamma   90.00
#
_symmetry.space_group_name_H-M   'P 1'
#
loop_
_entity.id
_entity.type
_entity.pdbx_description
1 polymer ?
#
loop_
_entity_poly.entity_id
_entity_poly.type
_entity_poly.pdbx_seq_one_letter_code
_entity_poly.pdbx_strand_id
1 'polypeptide(L)' 'MSRNYGWASNGCSILSEIGTLHLEFSYLSDVTGNPIFRNKVENVRRVLKSLDKPKGLYPNYINPRTAKWGQ' A
#
# COMPACT_ATOMS: atom_id res chain seq x y z
N MET A 1 13.47 -7.93 -4.07
CA MET A 1 13.43 -6.86 -3.06
C MET A 1 12.79 -5.64 -3.70
N SER A 2 11.66 -5.15 -3.17
CA SER A 2 11.05 -3.90 -3.61
C SER A 2 12.04 -2.75 -3.35
N ARG A 3 12.39 -2.03 -4.42
CA ARG A 3 13.38 -0.95 -4.40
C ARG A 3 12.62 0.37 -4.32
N ASN A 4 12.14 0.71 -3.11
CA ASN A 4 11.56 2.02 -2.86
C ASN A 4 12.64 3.10 -3.09
N TYR A 5 12.22 4.29 -3.46
CA TYR A 5 13.14 5.37 -3.76
C TYR A 5 14.02 5.71 -2.55
N GLY A 6 15.34 5.78 -2.74
CA GLY A 6 16.28 6.11 -1.66
C GLY A 6 16.02 7.48 -1.02
N TRP A 7 15.37 8.39 -1.75
CA TRP A 7 14.96 9.71 -1.26
C TRP A 7 13.63 9.68 -0.47
N ALA A 8 12.80 8.63 -0.61
CA ALA A 8 11.52 8.52 0.07
C ALA A 8 11.72 7.98 1.49
N SER A 9 12.04 8.87 2.45
CA SER A 9 12.12 8.60 3.89
C SER A 9 12.78 7.23 4.21
N ASN A 10 14.00 7.02 3.72
CA ASN A 10 14.78 5.81 4.01
C ASN A 10 14.15 4.49 3.49
N GLY A 11 13.48 4.53 2.33
CA GLY A 11 12.87 3.35 1.69
C GLY A 11 11.42 3.09 2.11
N CYS A 12 10.70 4.13 2.52
CA CYS A 12 9.24 4.07 2.68
C CYS A 12 8.55 3.99 1.31
N SER A 13 7.39 3.35 1.27
CA SER A 13 6.51 3.36 0.11
C SER A 13 5.64 4.62 0.13
N ILE A 14 5.34 5.16 -1.05
CA ILE A 14 4.47 6.31 -1.20
C ILE A 14 3.02 5.83 -1.20
N LEU A 15 2.16 6.50 -0.42
CA LEU A 15 0.76 6.11 -0.24
C LEU A 15 -0.01 6.05 -1.57
N SER A 16 0.18 7.04 -2.44
CA SER A 16 -0.49 7.07 -3.74
C SER A 16 -0.07 5.91 -4.64
N GLU A 17 1.19 5.48 -4.60
CA GLU A 17 1.67 4.37 -5.41
C GLU A 17 1.04 3.04 -4.99
N ILE A 18 0.96 2.77 -3.69
CA ILE A 18 0.39 1.51 -3.18
C ILE A 18 -1.14 1.55 -3.10
N GLY A 19 -1.73 2.73 -2.96
CA GLY A 19 -3.17 2.94 -2.81
C GLY A 19 -3.94 2.93 -4.13
N THR A 20 -3.26 3.16 -5.25
CA THR A 20 -3.86 3.32 -6.59
C THR A 20 -3.66 2.08 -7.46
N LEU A 21 -3.53 0.89 -6.86
CA LEU A 21 -3.44 -0.39 -7.59
C LEU A 21 -4.74 -1.21 -7.51
N HIS A 22 -5.72 -0.71 -6.76
CA HIS A 22 -6.84 -1.53 -6.32
C HIS A 22 -7.74 -1.96 -7.47
N LEU A 23 -8.05 -1.06 -8.40
CA LEU A 23 -8.97 -1.36 -9.51
C LEU A 23 -8.33 -2.34 -10.50
N GLU A 24 -7.07 -2.10 -10.84
CA GLU A 24 -6.29 -2.86 -11.80
C GLU A 24 -6.08 -4.30 -11.34
N PHE A 25 -5.68 -4.49 -10.08
CA PHE A 25 -5.44 -5.84 -9.53
C PHE A 25 -6.74 -6.59 -9.25
N SER A 26 -7.81 -5.86 -8.88
CA SER A 26 -9.12 -6.47 -8.70
C SER A 26 -9.66 -6.97 -10.03
N TYR A 27 -9.59 -6.16 -11.09
CA TYR A 27 -9.95 -6.57 -12.45
C TYR A 27 -9.05 -7.71 -12.97
N LEU A 28 -7.75 -7.67 -12.70
CA LEU A 28 -6.83 -8.74 -13.08
C LEU A 28 -7.22 -10.08 -12.44
N SER A 29 -7.67 -10.08 -11.18
CA SER A 29 -8.23 -11.27 -10.54
C SER A 29 -9.50 -11.77 -11.21
N ASP A 30 -10.39 -10.87 -11.64
CA ASP A 30 -11.65 -11.24 -12.31
C ASP A 30 -11.39 -11.89 -13.67
N VAL A 31 -10.50 -11.32 -14.49
CA VAL A 31 -10.24 -11.83 -15.85
C VAL A 31 -9.38 -13.08 -15.86
N THR A 32 -8.52 -13.28 -14.86
CA THR A 32 -7.64 -14.46 -14.78
C THR A 32 -8.24 -15.60 -13.94
N GLY A 33 -9.27 -15.32 -13.13
CA GLY A 33 -9.76 -16.23 -12.10
C GLY A 33 -8.76 -16.46 -10.95
N ASN A 34 -7.61 -15.78 -10.94
CA ASN A 34 -6.60 -15.94 -9.90
C ASN A 34 -6.79 -14.89 -8.79
N PRO A 35 -7.20 -15.29 -7.56
CA PRO A 35 -7.49 -14.34 -6.49
C PRO A 35 -6.23 -13.68 -5.90
N ILE A 36 -5.02 -14.11 -6.28
CA ILE A 36 -3.79 -13.57 -5.71
C ILE A 36 -3.67 -12.05 -5.86
N PHE A 37 -4.10 -11.48 -6.99
CA PHE A 37 -3.97 -10.05 -7.26
C PHE A 37 -4.88 -9.22 -6.34
N ARG A 38 -6.16 -9.57 -6.29
CA ARG A 38 -7.14 -8.98 -5.35
C ARG A 38 -6.68 -9.12 -3.89
N ASN A 39 -6.19 -10.29 -3.49
CA ASN A 39 -5.71 -10.52 -2.12
C ASN A 39 -4.54 -9.60 -1.74
N LYS A 40 -3.65 -9.25 -2.69
CA LYS A 40 -2.55 -8.32 -2.41
C LYS A 40 -3.04 -6.90 -2.14
N VAL A 41 -3.97 -6.38 -2.95
CA VAL A 41 -4.49 -5.01 -2.77
C VAL A 41 -5.45 -4.88 -1.60
N GLU A 42 -6.19 -5.95 -1.28
CA GLU A 42 -6.98 -6.02 -0.04
C GLU A 42 -6.09 -6.00 1.21
N ASN A 43 -4.94 -6.67 1.17
CA ASN A 43 -3.99 -6.60 2.27
C ASN A 43 -3.46 -5.18 2.50
N VAL A 44 -3.19 -4.42 1.42
CA VAL A 44 -2.79 -3.00 1.54
C VAL A 44 -3.90 -2.19 2.23
N ARG A 45 -5.16 -2.33 1.80
CA ARG A 45 -6.30 -1.66 2.44
C ARG A 45 -6.47 -2.02 3.90
N ARG A 46 -6.34 -3.30 4.24
CA ARG A 46 -6.42 -3.79 5.61
C ARG A 46 -5.36 -3.15 6.51
N VAL A 47 -4.12 -3.08 6.04
CA VAL A 47 -3.03 -2.41 6.76
C VAL A 47 -3.37 -0.93 6.95
N LEU A 48 -3.66 -0.18 5.88
CA LEU A 48 -3.99 1.25 5.96
C LEU A 48 -5.18 1.54 6.89
N LYS A 49 -6.19 0.67 6.91
CA LYS A 49 -7.34 0.79 7.81
C LYS A 49 -6.95 0.62 9.27
N SER A 50 -6.04 -0.33 9.56
CA SER A 50 -5.57 -0.64 10.91
C SER A 50 -4.65 0.42 11.53
N LEU A 51 -4.08 1.31 10.72
CA LEU A 51 -3.19 2.37 11.21
C LEU A 51 -3.97 3.52 11.84
N ASP A 52 -3.45 4.00 12.97
CA ASP A 52 -3.89 5.26 13.57
C ASP A 52 -3.58 6.43 12.63
N LYS A 53 -4.55 7.33 12.47
CA LYS A 53 -4.48 8.40 11.48
C LYS A 53 -4.28 9.71 12.21
N PRO A 54 -3.06 10.30 12.20
CA PRO A 54 -2.80 11.53 12.92
C PRO A 54 -3.75 12.62 12.40
N LYS A 55 -4.56 13.19 13.29
CA LYS A 55 -5.59 14.18 12.97
C LYS A 55 -6.64 13.68 11.95
N GLY A 56 -6.83 12.37 11.83
CA GLY A 56 -7.71 11.76 10.83
C GLY A 56 -7.16 11.80 9.39
N LEU A 57 -5.92 12.24 9.20
CA LEU A 57 -5.28 12.36 7.89
C LEU A 57 -4.42 11.13 7.57
N TYR A 58 -4.18 10.90 6.28
CA TYR A 58 -3.27 9.87 5.79
C TYR A 58 -1.92 10.50 5.42
N PRO A 59 -0.83 10.17 6.14
CA PRO A 59 0.52 10.57 5.75
C PRO A 59 0.93 9.97 4.40
N ASN A 60 1.77 10.69 3.66
CA ASN A 60 2.18 10.30 2.31
C ASN A 60 3.17 9.11 2.27
N TYR A 61 3.86 8.84 3.37
CA TYR A 61 4.89 7.79 3.43
C TYR A 61 4.49 6.71 4.42
N ILE A 62 4.69 5.44 4.04
CA ILE A 62 4.50 4.29 4.90
C ILE A 62 5.73 3.37 4.84
N ASN A 63 6.24 2.96 5.98
CA ASN A 63 7.32 2.00 6.04
C ASN A 63 6.78 0.59 5.71
N PRO A 64 7.24 -0.06 4.63
CA PRO A 64 6.70 -1.35 4.20
C PRO A 64 7.08 -2.51 5.13
N ARG A 65 8.08 -2.36 6.00
CA ARG A 65 8.53 -3.40 6.94
C ARG A 65 7.80 -3.35 8.27
N THR A 66 7.56 -2.14 8.78
CA THR A 66 6.96 -1.95 10.10
C THR A 66 5.48 -1.60 10.05
N ALA A 67 4.94 -1.31 8.86
CA ALA A 67 3.59 -0.79 8.68
C ALA A 67 3.33 0.42 9.61
N LYS A 68 4.26 1.36 9.66
CA LYS A 68 4.11 2.64 10.38
C LYS A 68 4.21 3.79 9.40
N TRP A 69 3.55 4.90 9.72
CA TRP A 69 3.73 6.13 8.96
C TRP A 69 5.19 6.57 9.02
N GLY A 70 5.73 6.93 7.86
CA GLY A 70 7.02 7.62 7.75
C GLY A 70 6.86 9.10 8.04
N GLN A 71 7.96 9.75 8.42
CA GLN A 71 8.07 11.22 8.51
C GLN A 71 8.86 11.74 7.32
#